data_AF-J5PM55-F1
#
_entry.id   AF-J5PM55-F1
#
_cell.length_a   1.000
_cell.length_b   1.000
_cell.length_c   1.000
_cell.angle_alpha   90.00
_cell.angle_beta   90.00
_cell.angle_gamma   90.00
#
_symmetry.space_group_name_H-M   'P 1'
#
loop_
_entity.id
_entity.type
_entity.pdbx_description
1 polymer ?
#
loop_
_entity_poly.entity_id
_entity_poly.type
_entity_poly.pdbx_seq_one_letter_code
_entity_poly.pdbx_strand_id
1 'polypeptide(L)'
;MFQPRVALRRKSGVLRQKPRNKTRNHDTAQARAQTYVRQDAAMLKTDTRQANWRRANPGKYDAHLAVQRAVKAGELEKQTCEVCGVEAVDAHHDQYDEPLRVRWLCRRHHTRLHHYGEDMFPIRNAL
;
A
#
# COMPACT_ATOMS: atom_id res chain seq x y z
N MET A 1 35.29 -67.86 -0.80
CA MET A 1 35.85 -67.86 -2.17
C MET A 1 34.68 -67.82 -3.13
N PHE A 2 34.60 -66.81 -3.99
CA PHE A 2 33.98 -66.81 -5.34
C PHE A 2 33.80 -65.34 -5.76
N GLN A 3 34.72 -64.84 -6.58
CA GLN A 3 34.37 -63.77 -7.51
C GLN A 3 33.51 -64.38 -8.62
N PRO A 4 32.60 -63.60 -9.21
CA PRO A 4 32.40 -63.70 -10.66
C PRO A 4 32.73 -62.39 -11.37
N ARG A 5 33.26 -62.61 -12.56
CA ARG A 5 33.88 -61.67 -13.50
C ARG A 5 32.83 -60.97 -14.37
N VAL A 6 33.14 -59.72 -14.69
CA VAL A 6 32.86 -58.92 -15.91
C VAL A 6 31.90 -59.45 -16.98
N ALA A 7 31.01 -58.56 -17.44
CA ALA A 7 30.74 -58.40 -18.87
C ALA A 7 30.44 -56.92 -19.22
N LEU A 8 31.36 -56.30 -19.95
CA LEU A 8 31.14 -55.05 -20.69
C LEU A 8 30.07 -55.27 -21.76
N ARG A 9 29.13 -54.34 -21.90
CA ARG A 9 28.48 -54.08 -23.20
C ARG A 9 28.39 -52.58 -23.48
N ARG A 10 28.96 -52.22 -24.63
CA ARG A 10 29.16 -50.88 -25.18
C ARG A 10 27.82 -50.28 -25.62
N LYS A 11 27.54 -49.03 -25.22
CA LYS A 11 26.49 -48.21 -25.85
C LYS A 11 27.17 -47.26 -26.84
N SER A 12 27.05 -47.58 -28.12
CA SER A 12 27.33 -46.67 -29.23
C SER A 12 26.16 -45.71 -29.39
N GLY A 13 26.40 -44.39 -29.48
CA GLY A 13 25.33 -43.41 -29.65
C GLY A 13 25.80 -41.96 -29.63
N VAL A 14 26.51 -41.56 -30.69
CA VAL A 14 26.77 -40.22 -31.24
C VAL A 14 26.39 -38.99 -30.37
N LEU A 15 27.43 -38.30 -29.89
CA LEU A 15 27.37 -36.96 -29.28
C LEU A 15 26.85 -35.92 -30.28
N ARG A 16 25.63 -35.42 -30.07
CA ARG A 16 25.09 -34.27 -30.80
C ARG A 16 25.65 -32.98 -30.18
N GLN A 17 26.72 -32.44 -30.75
CA GLN A 17 27.29 -31.15 -30.36
C GLN A 17 26.34 -30.02 -30.80
N LYS A 18 25.78 -29.27 -29.85
CA LYS A 18 25.00 -28.05 -30.15
C LYS A 18 25.97 -26.90 -30.46
N PRO A 19 25.78 -26.14 -31.54
CA PRO A 19 26.65 -25.01 -31.83
C PRO A 19 26.45 -23.88 -30.80
N ARG A 20 27.57 -23.42 -30.26
CA ARG A 20 27.68 -22.29 -29.33
C ARG A 20 27.77 -21.00 -30.15
N ASN A 21 26.64 -20.37 -30.43
CA ASN A 21 26.62 -19.05 -31.09
C ASN A 21 26.42 -17.94 -30.04
N LYS A 22 27.49 -17.23 -29.68
CA LYS A 22 27.44 -16.05 -28.81
C LYS A 22 27.79 -14.81 -29.64
N THR A 23 26.91 -14.43 -30.55
CA THR A 23 26.92 -13.07 -31.10
C THR A 23 26.40 -12.12 -30.03
N ARG A 24 27.29 -11.25 -29.52
CA ARG A 24 26.94 -10.16 -28.59
C ARG A 24 26.24 -9.07 -29.40
N ASN A 25 24.91 -9.13 -29.51
CA ASN A 25 24.12 -8.08 -30.15
C ASN A 25 24.03 -6.86 -29.21
N HIS A 26 24.86 -5.86 -29.49
CA HIS A 26 24.90 -4.55 -28.81
C HIS A 26 23.57 -3.77 -28.96
N ASP A 27 22.75 -4.15 -29.93
CA ASP A 27 21.47 -3.52 -30.29
C ASP A 27 20.35 -3.78 -29.28
N THR A 28 20.48 -4.84 -28.46
CA THR A 28 19.45 -5.22 -27.48
C THR A 28 19.46 -4.37 -26.21
N ALA A 29 20.58 -3.67 -25.92
CA ALA A 29 20.66 -2.76 -24.78
C ALA A 29 19.91 -1.45 -25.06
N GLN A 30 20.04 -0.90 -26.27
CA GLN A 30 19.33 0.32 -26.67
C GLN A 30 17.83 0.08 -26.83
N ALA A 31 17.39 -1.07 -27.35
CA ALA A 31 15.98 -1.42 -27.43
C ALA A 31 15.33 -1.58 -26.04
N ARG A 32 16.06 -2.14 -25.06
CA ARG A 32 15.59 -2.24 -23.66
C ARG A 32 15.56 -0.89 -22.94
N ALA A 33 16.52 -0.01 -23.23
CA ALA A 33 16.50 1.37 -22.73
C ALA A 33 15.33 2.18 -23.32
N GLN A 34 15.04 2.03 -24.62
CA GLN A 34 13.90 2.68 -25.29
C GLN A 34 12.54 2.23 -24.75
N THR A 35 12.40 0.96 -24.35
CA THR A 35 11.17 0.48 -23.69
C THR A 35 10.96 1.06 -22.29
N TYR A 36 12.03 1.48 -21.60
CA TYR A 36 11.94 2.12 -20.28
C TYR A 36 11.44 3.58 -20.41
N VAL A 37 12.00 4.36 -21.34
CA VAL A 37 11.63 5.79 -21.53
C VAL A 37 10.21 6.02 -22.07
N ARG A 38 9.58 5.02 -22.72
CA ARG A 38 8.19 5.14 -23.21
C ARG A 38 7.16 4.89 -22.12
N GLN A 39 7.52 4.24 -21.01
CA GLN A 39 6.60 3.95 -19.91
C GLN A 39 6.34 5.18 -19.03
N ASP A 40 7.09 6.26 -19.23
CA ASP A 40 7.03 7.49 -18.42
C ASP A 40 5.82 8.39 -18.78
N ALA A 41 5.16 8.17 -19.91
CA ALA A 41 4.03 8.98 -20.38
C ALA A 41 2.65 8.45 -19.94
N ALA A 42 2.59 7.29 -19.29
CA ALA A 42 1.38 6.81 -18.63
C ALA A 42 1.59 6.93 -17.12
N MET A 43 1.80 8.15 -16.64
CA MET A 43 1.60 8.47 -15.24
C MET A 43 0.14 8.12 -14.93
N LEU A 44 -0.09 6.91 -14.41
CA LEU A 44 -1.39 6.46 -13.94
C LEU A 44 -1.76 7.30 -12.71
N LYS A 45 -2.09 8.57 -12.92
CA LYS A 45 -2.88 9.38 -12.00
C LYS A 45 -4.25 8.75 -12.04
N THR A 46 -4.46 7.74 -11.22
CA THR A 46 -5.78 7.14 -11.06
C THR A 46 -6.73 8.29 -10.71
N ASP A 47 -7.62 8.67 -11.61
CA ASP A 47 -8.51 9.83 -11.44
C ASP A 47 -9.72 9.49 -10.56
N THR A 48 -9.49 8.63 -9.58
CA THR A 48 -10.54 8.26 -8.64
C THR A 48 -10.88 9.47 -7.80
N ARG A 49 -12.16 9.58 -7.42
CA ARG A 49 -12.65 10.58 -6.48
C ARG A 49 -11.75 10.70 -5.24
N GLN A 50 -11.24 9.57 -4.73
CA GLN A 50 -10.38 9.55 -3.56
C GLN A 50 -8.98 10.12 -3.86
N ALA A 51 -8.36 9.76 -4.98
CA ALA A 51 -7.08 10.35 -5.38
C ALA A 51 -7.21 11.87 -5.62
N ASN A 52 -8.33 12.31 -6.19
CA ASN A 52 -8.61 13.73 -6.42
C ASN A 52 -8.78 14.49 -5.12
N TRP A 53 -9.52 13.90 -4.17
CA TRP A 53 -9.70 14.47 -2.84
C TRP A 53 -8.38 14.63 -2.08
N ARG A 54 -7.49 13.61 -2.11
CA ARG A 54 -6.16 13.68 -1.48
C ARG A 54 -5.31 14.79 -2.08
N ARG A 55 -5.31 14.93 -3.42
CA ARG A 55 -4.57 15.99 -4.12
C ARG A 55 -5.10 17.38 -3.78
N ALA A 56 -6.42 17.53 -3.66
CA ALA A 56 -7.06 18.81 -3.34
C ALA A 56 -6.97 19.18 -1.85
N ASN A 57 -6.70 18.22 -0.96
CA ASN A 57 -6.71 18.41 0.49
C ASN A 57 -5.45 17.82 1.16
N PRO A 58 -4.24 18.29 0.82
CA PRO A 58 -2.99 17.71 1.34
C PRO A 58 -2.91 17.75 2.87
N GLY A 59 -3.21 18.89 3.51
CA GLY A 59 -3.17 18.99 4.98
C GLY A 59 -4.16 18.06 5.69
N LYS A 60 -5.38 17.91 5.16
CA LYS A 60 -6.37 16.96 5.72
C LYS A 60 -5.92 15.51 5.55
N TYR A 61 -5.30 15.20 4.41
CA TYR A 61 -4.76 13.89 4.14
C TYR A 61 -3.58 13.57 5.07
N ASP A 62 -2.68 14.53 5.30
CA ASP A 62 -1.56 14.38 6.22
C ASP A 62 -2.03 14.17 7.66
N ALA A 63 -3.07 14.88 8.11
CA ALA A 63 -3.68 14.65 9.42
C ALA A 63 -4.23 13.22 9.56
N HIS A 64 -4.93 12.72 8.54
CA HIS A 64 -5.39 11.33 8.53
C HIS A 64 -4.22 10.32 8.57
N LEU A 65 -3.14 10.58 7.83
CA LEU A 65 -1.95 9.73 7.85
C LEU A 65 -1.26 9.74 9.22
N ALA A 66 -1.20 10.90 9.89
CA ALA A 66 -0.62 11.03 11.22
C ALA A 66 -1.39 10.17 12.24
N VAL A 67 -2.73 10.23 12.24
CA VAL A 67 -3.57 9.35 13.09
C VAL A 67 -3.31 7.89 12.78
N GLN A 68 -3.31 7.49 11.50
CA GLN A 68 -3.08 6.10 11.12
C GLN A 68 -1.72 5.58 11.61
N ARG A 69 -0.68 6.42 11.51
CA ARG A 69 0.66 6.09 12.01
C ARG A 69 0.68 5.97 13.53
N ALA A 70 0.12 6.93 14.24
CA ALA A 70 0.09 6.94 15.71
C ALA A 70 -0.70 5.75 16.26
N VAL A 71 -1.85 5.41 15.67
CA VAL A 71 -2.62 4.20 16.05
C VAL A 71 -1.83 2.93 15.79
N LYS A 72 -1.17 2.83 14.63
CA LYS A 72 -0.35 1.67 14.29
C LYS A 72 0.88 1.54 15.21
N ALA A 73 1.46 2.65 15.63
CA ALA A 73 2.59 2.70 16.55
C ALA A 73 2.17 2.45 18.01
N GLY A 74 0.87 2.50 18.33
CA GLY A 74 0.37 2.44 19.70
C GLY A 74 0.52 3.75 20.49
N GLU A 75 0.92 4.83 19.82
CA GLU A 75 1.04 6.18 20.39
C GLU A 75 -0.33 6.85 20.58
N LEU A 76 -1.32 6.43 19.80
CA LEU A 76 -2.70 6.89 19.89
C LEU A 76 -3.64 5.70 20.02
N GLU A 77 -4.33 5.60 21.15
CA GLU A 77 -5.30 4.54 21.38
C GLU A 77 -6.65 4.90 20.73
N LYS A 78 -7.21 3.93 20.00
CA LYS A 78 -8.54 4.04 19.39
C LYS A 78 -9.61 3.87 20.48
N GLN A 79 -10.35 4.93 20.78
CA GLN A 79 -11.47 4.85 21.72
C GLN A 79 -12.76 4.40 21.03
N THR A 80 -13.77 4.06 21.84
CA THR A 80 -15.12 3.80 21.33
C THR A 80 -15.83 5.09 20.92
N CYS A 81 -16.98 4.98 20.26
CA CYS A 81 -17.74 6.15 19.87
C CYS A 81 -18.18 6.93 21.13
N GLU A 82 -17.78 8.20 21.25
CA GLU A 82 -18.13 9.04 22.41
C GLU A 82 -19.64 9.25 22.60
N VAL A 83 -20.45 9.01 21.57
CA VAL A 83 -21.92 9.18 21.62
C VAL A 83 -22.64 7.88 21.98
N CYS A 84 -22.17 6.72 21.51
CA CYS A 84 -22.92 5.45 21.67
C CYS A 84 -22.07 4.21 21.97
N GLY A 85 -20.77 4.37 22.22
CA GLY A 85 -19.90 3.29 22.71
C GLY A 85 -19.54 2.18 21.73
N VAL A 86 -19.93 2.23 20.46
CA VAL A 86 -19.51 1.21 19.48
C VAL A 86 -18.03 1.36 19.16
N GLU A 87 -17.34 0.23 18.97
CA GLU A 87 -15.91 0.16 18.65
C GLU A 87 -15.59 0.49 17.18
N ALA A 88 -16.56 0.29 16.29
CA ALA A 88 -16.44 0.61 14.88
C ALA A 88 -16.50 2.13 14.65
N VAL A 89 -15.34 2.79 14.82
CA VAL A 89 -15.19 4.24 14.73
C VAL A 89 -14.16 4.71 13.71
N ASP A 90 -14.36 5.96 13.31
CA ASP A 90 -13.45 6.79 12.53
C ASP A 90 -12.91 7.93 13.42
N ALA A 91 -11.73 8.43 13.08
CA ALA A 91 -11.20 9.66 13.68
C ALA A 91 -11.85 10.88 13.00
N HIS A 92 -12.52 11.70 13.80
CA HIS A 92 -13.03 13.01 13.41
C HIS A 92 -12.03 14.08 13.83
N HIS A 93 -11.72 14.99 12.91
CA HIS A 93 -10.87 16.15 13.17
C HIS A 93 -11.76 17.39 13.26
N ASP A 94 -11.89 17.99 14.45
CA ASP A 94 -12.49 19.32 14.58
C ASP A 94 -11.51 20.38 14.06
N GLN A 95 -10.22 20.21 14.36
CA GLN A 95 -9.12 21.06 13.88
C GLN A 95 -8.05 20.19 13.18
N TYR A 96 -7.75 20.50 11.91
CA TYR A 96 -6.85 19.69 11.08
C TYR A 96 -5.36 20.01 11.25
N ASP A 97 -5.03 21.14 11.88
CA ASP A 97 -3.69 21.57 12.29
C ASP A 97 -3.20 20.87 13.57
N GLU A 98 -4.11 20.27 14.35
CA GLU A 98 -3.82 19.40 15.49
C GLU A 98 -4.11 17.93 15.15
N PRO A 99 -3.27 17.25 14.34
CA PRO A 99 -3.62 16.01 13.67
C PRO A 99 -3.90 14.83 14.62
N LEU A 100 -3.33 14.83 15.83
CA LEU A 100 -3.56 13.77 16.83
C LEU A 100 -4.72 14.09 17.78
N ARG A 101 -5.25 15.31 17.76
CA ARG A 101 -6.42 15.69 18.53
C ARG A 101 -7.67 15.33 17.74
N VAL A 102 -8.12 14.09 17.95
CA VAL A 102 -9.27 13.53 17.24
C VAL A 102 -10.34 13.06 18.20
N ARG A 103 -11.57 13.10 17.71
CA ARG A 103 -12.72 12.46 18.36
C ARG A 103 -13.00 11.12 17.70
N TRP A 104 -13.38 10.15 18.50
CA TRP A 104 -13.71 8.82 18.01
C TRP A 104 -15.22 8.72 17.80
N LEU A 105 -15.66 8.63 16.54
CA LEU A 105 -17.07 8.60 16.18
C LEU A 105 -17.38 7.44 15.25
N CYS A 106 -18.49 6.73 15.50
CA CYS A 106 -19.00 5.78 14.54
C CYS A 106 -19.50 6.51 13.29
N ARG A 107 -19.52 5.83 12.14
CA ARG A 107 -19.89 6.42 10.85
C ARG A 107 -21.20 7.23 10.89
N ARG A 108 -22.20 6.76 11.65
CA ARG A 108 -23.49 7.43 11.84
C ARG A 108 -23.35 8.79 12.51
N HIS A 109 -22.65 8.86 13.65
CA HIS A 109 -22.46 10.10 14.38
C HIS A 109 -21.45 11.03 13.69
N HIS A 110 -20.43 10.48 13.06
CA HIS A 110 -19.47 11.24 12.26
C HIS A 110 -20.18 11.99 11.11
N THR A 111 -21.06 11.31 10.37
CA THR A 111 -21.82 11.93 9.28
C THR A 111 -22.80 12.97 9.80
N ARG A 112 -23.49 12.67 10.92
CA ARG A 112 -24.41 13.62 11.56
C ARG A 112 -23.70 14.91 11.95
N LEU A 113 -22.52 14.81 12.56
CA LEU A 113 -21.72 15.98 12.95
C LEU A 113 -21.38 16.86 11.74
N HIS A 114 -20.95 16.27 10.62
CA HIS A 114 -20.69 17.02 9.37
C HIS A 114 -21.95 17.68 8.78
N HIS A 115 -23.15 17.15 9.01
CA HIS A 115 -24.39 17.70 8.47
C HIS A 115 -25.01 18.80 9.32
N TYR A 116 -24.94 18.68 10.65
CA TYR A 116 -25.65 19.56 11.58
C TYR A 116 -24.73 20.52 12.36
N GLY A 117 -23.40 20.37 12.23
CA GLY A 117 -22.42 21.22 12.90
C GLY A 117 -22.07 20.78 14.33
N GLU A 118 -21.00 21.38 14.87
CA GLU A 118 -20.34 21.02 16.14
C GLU A 118 -21.26 21.08 17.38
N ASP A 119 -22.34 21.84 17.30
CA ASP A 119 -23.30 22.07 18.39
C ASP A 119 -24.13 20.82 18.77
N MET A 120 -24.15 19.77 17.93
CA MET A 120 -24.85 18.52 18.26
C MET A 120 -24.13 17.66 19.30
N PHE A 121 -22.81 17.80 19.42
CA PHE A 121 -21.99 16.99 20.32
C PHE A 121 -20.89 17.86 20.92
N PRO A 122 -21.23 18.76 21.87
CA PRO A 122 -20.24 19.64 22.49
C PRO A 122 -19.15 18.83 23.18
N ILE A 123 -17.90 19.27 23.03
CA ILE A 123 -16.77 18.71 23.77
C ILE A 123 -17.11 18.85 25.25
N ARG A 124 -17.33 17.71 25.92
CA ARG A 124 -17.40 17.69 27.37
C ARG A 124 -16.00 17.97 27.87
N ASN A 125 -15.67 19.26 28.05
CA ASN A 125 -14.52 19.63 28.86
C ASN A 125 -14.77 19.05 30.25
N ALA A 126 -14.07 17.97 30.57
CA ALA A 126 -13.96 17.51 31.93
C ALA A 126 -13.23 18.61 32.70
N LEU A 127 -13.98 19.30 33.58
CA LEU A 127 -13.42 20.16 34.63
C LEU A 127 -12.73 19.30 35.69
#